data_AF-A0A534KBU5-F1
#
_entry.id   AF-A0A534KBU5-F1
#
_cell.length_a   1.000
_cell.length_b   1.000
_cell.length_c   1.000
_cell.angle_alpha   90.00
_cell.angle_beta   90.00
_cell.angle_gamma   90.00
#
_symmetry.space_group_name_H-M   'P 1'
#
loop_
_entity.id
_entity.type
_entity.pdbx_description
1 polymer ?
#
loop_
_entity_poly.entity_id
_entity_poly.type
_entity_poly.pdbx_seq_one_letter_code
_entity_poly.pdbx_strand_id
1 'polypeptide(L)'
;MRSTVTPSQFEARGAPPATARRLAKILNTGGSRHPGTKEQVRMWSELRTVLLEDSNSRWNFDAHKLVHDFAYADRDPKAGPAPAWSPSPRSIRESNLGKLMAERQVRTYEDLHRWSVDHREGFWSAMVSKLGIRFRKRPSRVLDPHSAVTHPEWLPGAEMNIAESCFPADPAKVAIVSASEVDEAVRRTTYGELQRLASRVANGIDGMALPPRARIA
;
A
#
# COMPACT_ATOMS: atom_id res chain seq x y z
N MET A 1 -14.83 -19.65 31.65
CA MET A 1 -14.17 -20.83 31.06
C MET A 1 -14.48 -20.79 29.56
N ARG A 2 -13.49 -20.63 28.66
CA ARG A 2 -13.78 -20.77 27.23
C ARG A 2 -14.14 -22.22 26.98
N SER A 3 -15.34 -22.48 26.46
CA SER A 3 -15.76 -23.80 26.03
C SER A 3 -14.78 -24.31 24.98
N THR A 4 -14.40 -25.59 25.07
CA THR A 4 -13.55 -26.24 24.06
C THR A 4 -14.18 -26.07 22.68
N VAL A 5 -13.41 -25.54 21.73
CA VAL A 5 -13.90 -25.34 20.36
C VAL A 5 -13.90 -26.70 19.66
N THR A 6 -15.04 -27.12 19.12
CA THR A 6 -15.17 -28.43 18.47
C THR A 6 -15.16 -28.28 16.94
N PRO A 7 -14.63 -29.27 16.19
CA PRO A 7 -14.71 -29.27 14.73
C PRO A 7 -16.16 -29.13 14.21
N SER A 8 -17.13 -29.73 14.91
CA SER A 8 -18.55 -29.67 14.55
C SER A 8 -19.11 -28.25 14.45
N GLN A 9 -18.57 -27.28 15.20
CA GLN A 9 -18.98 -25.87 15.08
C GLN A 9 -18.64 -25.27 13.71
N PHE A 10 -17.54 -25.70 13.09
CA PHE A 10 -17.13 -25.25 11.76
C PHE A 10 -17.80 -26.06 10.65
N GLU A 11 -17.97 -27.37 10.86
CA GLU A 11 -18.69 -28.24 9.92
C GLU A 11 -20.15 -27.79 9.75
N ALA A 12 -20.82 -27.40 10.85
CA ALA A 12 -22.16 -26.81 10.82
C ALA A 12 -22.25 -25.50 10.03
N ARG A 13 -21.12 -24.86 9.71
CA ARG A 13 -21.01 -23.66 8.87
C ARG A 13 -20.43 -23.97 7.49
N GLY A 14 -20.38 -25.24 7.09
CA GLY A 14 -19.95 -25.66 5.75
C GLY A 14 -18.43 -25.76 5.56
N ALA A 15 -17.63 -25.75 6.62
CA ALA A 15 -16.20 -26.07 6.51
C ALA A 15 -16.00 -27.59 6.38
N PRO A 16 -15.16 -28.10 5.46
CA PRO A 16 -14.88 -29.53 5.35
C PRO A 16 -14.26 -30.11 6.63
N PRO A 17 -14.47 -31.41 6.95
CA PRO A 17 -14.00 -32.00 8.21
C PRO A 17 -12.50 -31.85 8.47
N ALA A 18 -11.66 -31.95 7.43
CA ALA A 18 -10.21 -31.75 7.57
C ALA A 18 -9.85 -30.31 7.97
N THR A 19 -10.50 -29.33 7.34
CA THR A 19 -10.37 -27.89 7.63
C THR A 19 -10.88 -27.58 9.04
N ALA A 20 -12.06 -28.06 9.40
CA ALA A 20 -12.66 -27.91 10.72
C ALA A 20 -11.76 -28.44 11.85
N ARG A 21 -11.14 -29.62 11.65
CA ARG A 21 -10.17 -30.17 12.61
C ARG A 21 -8.92 -29.30 12.77
N ARG A 22 -8.38 -28.76 11.67
CA ARG A 22 -7.23 -27.82 11.73
C ARG A 22 -7.59 -26.56 12.50
N LEU A 23 -8.75 -25.95 12.24
CA LEU A 23 -9.22 -24.74 12.92
C LEU A 23 -9.41 -24.96 14.43
N ALA A 24 -10.13 -26.03 14.80
CA ALA A 24 -10.34 -26.39 16.19
C ALA A 24 -9.02 -26.68 16.92
N LYS A 25 -8.07 -27.36 16.26
CA LYS A 25 -6.73 -27.57 16.81
C LYS A 25 -6.03 -26.24 17.11
N ILE A 26 -5.97 -25.32 16.14
CA ILE A 26 -5.34 -24.00 16.32
C ILE A 26 -5.98 -23.26 17.49
N LEU A 27 -7.31 -23.20 17.57
CA LEU A 27 -8.01 -22.47 18.64
C LEU A 27 -7.84 -23.09 20.04
N ASN A 28 -7.71 -24.42 20.12
CA ASN A 28 -7.52 -25.10 21.40
C ASN A 28 -6.05 -25.14 21.86
N THR A 29 -5.09 -25.10 20.93
CA THR A 29 -3.64 -25.09 21.23
C THR A 29 -3.03 -23.69 21.24
N GLY A 30 -3.71 -22.72 20.62
CA GLY A 30 -3.22 -21.38 20.36
C GLY A 30 -3.47 -20.43 21.51
N GLY A 31 -2.53 -20.38 22.45
CA GLY A 31 -2.28 -19.17 23.24
C GLY A 31 -3.05 -19.02 24.55
N SER A 32 -2.76 -17.89 25.22
CA SER A 32 -3.22 -17.57 26.57
C SER A 32 -4.74 -17.44 26.68
N ARG A 33 -5.29 -17.68 27.87
CA ARG A 33 -6.74 -17.47 28.16
C ARG A 33 -7.23 -16.05 27.85
N HIS A 34 -6.33 -15.07 27.90
CA HIS A 34 -6.55 -13.67 27.53
C HIS A 34 -5.44 -13.23 26.58
N PRO A 35 -5.55 -13.55 25.28
CA PRO A 35 -4.50 -13.20 24.34
C PRO A 35 -4.40 -11.69 24.18
N GLY A 36 -3.17 -11.17 24.15
CA GLY A 36 -2.94 -9.75 23.87
C GLY A 36 -3.38 -9.37 22.45
N THR A 37 -3.53 -8.07 22.17
CA THR A 37 -4.01 -7.57 20.86
C THR A 37 -3.20 -8.09 19.67
N LYS A 38 -1.88 -8.18 19.80
CA LYS A 38 -0.99 -8.74 18.77
C LYS A 38 -1.17 -10.25 18.58
N GLU A 39 -1.45 -10.97 19.67
CA GLU A 39 -1.69 -12.42 19.65
C GLU A 39 -3.04 -12.73 18.98
N GLN A 40 -4.08 -11.94 19.26
CA GLN A 40 -5.37 -12.03 18.58
C GLN A 40 -5.25 -11.84 17.06
N VAL A 41 -4.51 -10.81 16.61
CA VAL A 41 -4.27 -10.56 15.18
C VAL A 41 -3.48 -11.71 14.53
N ARG A 42 -2.48 -12.25 15.24
CA ARG A 42 -1.73 -13.42 14.77
C ARG A 42 -2.63 -14.64 14.63
N MET A 43 -3.46 -14.94 15.63
CA MET A 43 -4.40 -16.05 15.61
C MET A 43 -5.41 -15.90 14.46
N TRP A 44 -5.97 -14.71 14.24
CA TRP A 44 -6.81 -14.42 13.07
C TRP A 44 -6.09 -14.72 11.76
N SER A 45 -4.84 -14.28 11.61
CA SER A 45 -4.06 -14.53 10.40
C SER A 45 -3.79 -16.02 10.16
N GLU A 46 -3.54 -16.80 11.20
CA GLU A 46 -3.32 -18.24 11.11
C GLU A 46 -4.61 -18.97 10.70
N LEU A 47 -5.74 -18.66 11.34
CA LEU A 47 -7.05 -19.25 11.04
C LEU A 47 -7.53 -18.90 9.62
N ARG A 48 -7.38 -17.64 9.23
CA ARG A 48 -7.74 -17.17 7.88
C ARG A 48 -6.91 -17.89 6.81
N THR A 49 -5.62 -18.14 7.06
CA THR A 49 -4.76 -18.88 6.11
C THR A 49 -5.32 -20.27 5.84
N VAL A 50 -5.73 -20.99 6.89
CA VAL A 50 -6.34 -22.33 6.77
C VAL A 50 -7.60 -22.29 5.89
N LEU A 51 -8.45 -21.28 6.04
CA LEU A 51 -9.66 -21.12 5.22
C LEU A 51 -9.34 -20.77 3.75
N LEU A 52 -8.31 -19.96 3.50
CA LEU A 52 -7.93 -19.54 2.13
C LEU A 52 -7.26 -20.66 1.32
N GLU A 53 -6.53 -21.55 1.99
CA GLU A 53 -5.90 -22.73 1.39
C GLU A 53 -6.92 -23.75 0.87
N ASP A 54 -8.09 -23.87 1.52
CA ASP A 54 -9.15 -24.80 1.16
C ASP A 54 -10.14 -24.16 0.18
N SER A 55 -10.30 -24.73 -1.02
CA SER A 55 -11.17 -24.15 -2.05
C SER A 55 -12.65 -24.09 -1.66
N ASN A 56 -13.12 -25.04 -0.83
CA ASN A 56 -14.51 -25.11 -0.38
C ASN A 56 -14.81 -24.09 0.74
N SER A 57 -13.79 -23.71 1.51
CA SER A 57 -13.91 -22.75 2.61
C SER A 57 -13.47 -21.34 2.23
N ARG A 58 -12.73 -21.17 1.13
CA ARG A 58 -12.14 -19.90 0.70
C ARG A 58 -13.14 -18.75 0.69
N TRP A 59 -14.33 -19.00 0.18
CA TRP A 59 -15.39 -18.00 0.02
C TRP A 59 -16.55 -18.19 1.01
N ASN A 60 -16.39 -19.06 2.00
CA ASN A 60 -17.42 -19.35 2.99
C ASN A 60 -17.45 -18.28 4.09
N PHE A 61 -18.28 -17.26 3.92
CA PHE A 61 -18.38 -16.13 4.84
C PHE A 61 -18.66 -16.56 6.28
N ASP A 62 -19.56 -17.52 6.51
CA ASP A 62 -19.94 -17.94 7.87
C ASP A 62 -18.79 -18.62 8.61
N ALA A 63 -17.96 -19.39 7.91
CA ALA A 63 -16.75 -19.98 8.47
C ALA A 63 -15.70 -18.90 8.80
N HIS A 64 -15.49 -17.92 7.91
CA HIS A 64 -14.60 -16.78 8.15
C HIS A 64 -15.07 -15.94 9.35
N LYS A 65 -16.37 -15.65 9.44
CA LYS A 65 -16.96 -14.89 10.55
C LYS A 65 -16.77 -15.63 11.87
N LEU A 66 -17.04 -16.95 11.89
CA LEU A 66 -16.93 -17.74 13.12
C LEU A 66 -15.49 -17.74 13.66
N VAL A 67 -14.48 -17.99 12.81
CA VAL A 67 -13.07 -17.99 13.26
C VAL A 67 -12.58 -16.59 13.61
N HIS A 68 -13.09 -15.54 12.95
CA HIS A 68 -12.84 -14.15 13.32
C HIS A 68 -13.36 -13.83 14.72
N ASP A 69 -14.61 -14.20 15.02
CA ASP A 69 -15.23 -13.97 16.32
C ASP A 69 -14.47 -14.73 17.42
N PHE A 70 -13.98 -15.95 17.15
CA PHE A 70 -13.10 -16.66 18.08
C PHE A 70 -11.74 -15.97 18.28
N ALA A 71 -11.13 -15.47 17.20
CA ALA A 71 -9.82 -14.85 17.25
C ALA A 71 -9.82 -13.56 18.09
N TYR A 72 -10.92 -12.81 18.05
CA TYR A 72 -11.07 -11.52 18.73
C TYR A 72 -12.02 -11.55 19.92
N ALA A 73 -12.42 -12.74 20.38
CA ALA A 73 -13.21 -12.86 21.59
C ALA A 73 -12.49 -12.19 22.77
N ASP A 74 -13.27 -11.45 23.58
CA ASP A 74 -12.80 -10.69 24.74
C ASP A 74 -11.77 -9.59 24.41
N ARG A 75 -11.75 -9.08 23.17
CA ARG A 75 -10.89 -7.96 22.77
C ARG A 75 -11.17 -6.72 23.63
N ASP A 76 -10.10 -6.11 24.13
CA ASP A 76 -10.17 -4.82 24.84
C ASP A 76 -10.82 -3.74 23.94
N PRO A 77 -11.94 -3.11 24.36
CA PRO A 77 -12.57 -2.03 23.61
C PRO A 77 -11.61 -0.86 23.31
N LYS A 78 -10.61 -0.61 24.17
CA LYS A 78 -9.60 0.44 23.94
C LYS A 78 -8.65 0.12 22.79
N ALA A 79 -8.54 -1.14 22.39
CA ALA A 79 -7.75 -1.56 21.23
C ALA A 79 -8.47 -1.32 19.90
N GLY A 80 -9.66 -0.73 19.92
CA GLY A 80 -10.47 -0.47 18.73
C GLY A 80 -11.11 -1.73 18.14
N PRO A 81 -11.81 -1.60 17.00
CA PRO A 81 -12.51 -2.71 16.38
C PRO A 81 -11.56 -3.86 15.99
N ALA A 82 -12.11 -5.07 15.95
CA ALA A 82 -11.38 -6.23 15.45
C ALA A 82 -11.02 -6.02 13.96
N PRO A 83 -9.73 -6.06 13.59
CA PRO A 83 -9.35 -5.83 12.21
C PRO A 83 -9.68 -7.05 11.34
N ALA A 84 -10.58 -6.84 10.38
CA ALA A 84 -10.96 -7.86 9.38
C ALA A 84 -9.79 -8.26 8.47
N TRP A 85 -8.82 -7.37 8.29
CA TRP A 85 -7.64 -7.62 7.47
C TRP A 85 -6.37 -7.09 8.15
N SER A 86 -5.26 -7.80 7.94
CA SER A 86 -3.93 -7.34 8.32
C SER A 86 -2.94 -7.78 7.25
N PRO A 87 -1.93 -6.96 6.91
CA PRO A 87 -0.95 -7.32 5.90
C PRO A 87 -0.07 -8.46 6.40
N SER A 88 0.32 -9.36 5.50
CA SER A 88 1.27 -10.42 5.84
C SER A 88 2.67 -9.84 6.15
N PRO A 89 3.52 -10.53 6.91
CA PRO A 89 4.91 -10.11 7.12
C PRO A 89 5.67 -9.88 5.81
N ARG A 90 5.38 -10.68 4.78
CA ARG A 90 5.95 -10.50 3.44
C ARG A 90 5.48 -9.19 2.81
N SER A 91 4.17 -8.92 2.82
CA SER A 91 3.58 -7.70 2.28
C SER A 91 4.15 -6.45 2.96
N ILE A 92 4.33 -6.49 4.28
CA ILE A 92 4.97 -5.41 5.04
C ILE A 92 6.39 -5.17 4.50
N ARG A 93 7.23 -6.21 4.45
CA ARG A 93 8.63 -6.10 4.01
C ARG A 93 8.79 -5.66 2.55
N GLU A 94 7.93 -6.14 1.65
CA GLU A 94 8.04 -5.86 0.21
C GLU A 94 7.43 -4.51 -0.19
N SER A 95 6.59 -3.92 0.67
CA SER A 95 6.01 -2.60 0.45
C SER A 95 7.08 -1.51 0.33
N ASN A 96 6.74 -0.42 -0.37
CA ASN A 96 7.63 0.73 -0.49
C ASN A 96 7.99 1.33 0.89
N LEU A 97 7.04 1.34 1.83
CA LEU A 97 7.28 1.79 3.20
C LEU A 97 8.17 0.81 3.96
N GLY A 98 7.94 -0.49 3.87
CA GLY A 98 8.77 -1.49 4.55
C GLY A 98 10.23 -1.46 4.08
N LYS A 99 10.46 -1.25 2.77
CA LYS A 99 11.79 -1.02 2.22
C LYS A 99 12.43 0.26 2.77
N LEU A 100 11.68 1.36 2.81
CA LEU A 100 12.16 2.63 3.37
C LEU A 100 12.47 2.51 4.89
N MET A 101 11.64 1.78 5.64
CA MET A 101 11.88 1.51 7.06
C MET A 101 13.16 0.72 7.27
N ALA A 102 13.40 -0.31 6.45
CA ALA A 102 14.63 -1.09 6.49
C ALA A 102 15.87 -0.25 6.12
N GLU A 103 15.79 0.56 5.06
CA GLU A 103 16.83 1.52 4.65
C GLU A 103 17.17 2.53 5.78
N ARG A 104 16.15 2.94 6.55
CA ARG A 104 16.30 3.87 7.69
C ARG A 104 16.56 3.19 9.03
N GLN A 105 16.61 1.86 9.06
CA GLN A 105 16.83 1.06 10.27
C GLN A 105 15.79 1.35 11.39
N VAL A 106 14.57 1.72 11.01
CA VAL A 106 13.45 1.96 11.94
C VAL A 106 12.53 0.75 11.98
N ARG A 107 11.98 0.46 13.17
CA ARG A 107 11.23 -0.79 13.43
C ARG A 107 9.74 -0.65 13.21
N THR A 108 9.19 0.55 13.42
CA THR A 108 7.76 0.81 13.37
C THR A 108 7.43 1.94 12.41
N TYR A 109 6.19 1.97 11.93
CA TYR A 109 5.72 3.07 11.10
C TYR A 109 5.76 4.39 11.88
N GLU A 110 5.46 4.35 13.18
CA GLU A 110 5.51 5.48 14.09
C GLU A 110 6.93 6.07 14.19
N ASP A 111 7.96 5.21 14.25
CA ASP A 111 9.36 5.65 14.23
C ASP A 111 9.72 6.32 12.89
N LEU A 112 9.29 5.74 11.76
CA LEU A 112 9.49 6.33 10.44
C LEU A 112 8.78 7.68 10.31
N HIS A 113 7.53 7.76 10.76
CA HIS A 113 6.72 8.97 10.73
C HIS A 113 7.36 10.06 11.60
N ARG A 114 7.73 9.75 12.84
CA ARG A 114 8.45 10.68 13.73
C ARG A 114 9.72 11.20 13.06
N TRP A 115 10.54 10.31 12.50
CA TRP A 115 11.72 10.72 11.75
C TRP A 115 11.39 11.64 10.57
N SER A 116 10.34 11.33 9.79
CA SER A 116 9.94 12.15 8.63
C SER A 116 9.50 13.56 9.00
N VAL A 117 8.92 13.73 10.19
CA VAL A 117 8.48 15.04 10.72
C VAL A 117 9.65 15.80 11.32
N ASP A 118 10.44 15.15 12.17
CA ASP A 118 11.56 15.75 12.90
C ASP A 118 12.73 16.12 11.95
N HIS A 119 12.93 15.34 10.89
CA HIS A 119 14.01 15.51 9.91
C HIS A 119 13.47 15.75 8.50
N ARG A 120 12.53 16.69 8.37
CA ARG A 120 11.76 16.97 7.14
C ARG A 120 12.60 17.12 5.87
N GLU A 121 13.67 17.90 5.93
CA GLU A 121 14.55 18.10 4.77
C GLU A 121 15.25 16.80 4.36
N GLY A 122 15.75 16.03 5.32
CA GLY A 122 16.38 14.73 5.08
C GLY A 122 15.39 13.70 4.51
N PHE A 123 14.15 13.70 5.01
CA PHE A 123 13.08 12.87 4.47
C PHE A 123 12.80 13.19 3.00
N TRP A 124 12.55 14.46 2.68
CA TRP A 124 12.22 14.84 1.31
C TRP A 124 13.39 14.71 0.35
N SER A 125 14.63 14.92 0.80
CA SER A 125 15.83 14.61 0.01
C SER A 125 15.88 13.14 -0.41
N ALA A 126 15.59 12.24 0.53
CA ALA A 126 15.50 10.81 0.25
C ALA A 126 14.38 10.51 -0.77
N MET A 127 13.21 11.11 -0.59
CA MET A 127 12.06 10.87 -1.47
C MET A 127 12.29 11.40 -2.88
N VAL A 128 12.83 12.61 -3.04
CA VAL A 128 13.19 13.20 -4.35
C VAL A 128 14.17 12.31 -5.10
N SER A 129 15.19 11.79 -4.39
CA SER A 129 16.15 10.84 -4.98
C SER A 129 15.48 9.51 -5.37
N LYS A 130 14.66 8.93 -4.47
CA LYS A 130 14.01 7.64 -4.66
C LYS A 130 12.94 7.65 -5.77
N LEU A 131 12.27 8.80 -5.94
CA LEU A 131 11.33 9.04 -7.04
C LEU A 131 12.04 9.25 -8.38
N GLY A 132 13.36 9.48 -8.38
CA GLY A 132 14.13 9.70 -9.60
C GLY A 132 13.78 10.99 -10.32
N ILE A 133 13.39 12.04 -9.57
CA ILE A 133 13.03 13.35 -10.15
C ILE A 133 14.21 13.89 -10.96
N ARG A 134 13.94 14.22 -12.22
CA ARG A 134 14.93 14.73 -13.17
C ARG A 134 15.01 16.25 -13.08
N PHE A 135 16.19 16.73 -12.73
CA PHE A 135 16.51 18.15 -12.70
C PHE A 135 17.43 18.50 -13.85
N ARG A 136 17.11 19.60 -14.55
CA ARG A 136 18.05 20.26 -15.48
C ARG A 136 19.09 21.06 -14.70
N LYS A 137 18.64 21.72 -13.62
CA LYS A 137 19.48 22.33 -12.60
C LYS A 137 19.05 21.82 -11.24
N ARG A 138 19.97 21.19 -10.51
CA ARG A 138 19.68 20.65 -9.17
C ARG A 138 19.41 21.81 -8.20
N PRO A 139 18.51 21.62 -7.22
CA PRO A 139 18.30 22.62 -6.19
C PRO A 139 19.54 22.75 -5.30
N SER A 140 19.69 23.92 -4.67
CA SER A 140 20.72 24.14 -3.64
C SER A 140 20.46 23.31 -2.37
N ARG A 141 19.18 23.07 -2.08
CA ARG A 141 18.68 22.29 -0.93
C ARG A 141 17.25 21.83 -1.16
N VAL A 142 16.66 21.05 -0.26
CA VAL A 142 15.30 20.52 -0.49
C VAL A 142 14.22 21.41 0.09
N LEU A 143 14.46 22.00 1.26
CA LEU A 143 13.52 22.91 1.92
C LEU A 143 14.30 24.04 2.56
N ASP A 144 13.93 25.28 2.29
CA ASP A 144 14.50 26.42 3.00
C ASP A 144 13.95 26.56 4.44
N PRO A 145 14.76 26.44 5.50
CA PRO A 145 14.39 26.57 6.91
C PRO A 145 14.06 28.01 7.28
N HIS A 146 14.42 28.98 6.44
CA HIS A 146 14.08 30.38 6.65
C HIS A 146 12.74 30.76 6.00
N SER A 147 12.18 29.89 5.15
CA SER A 147 10.89 30.13 4.53
C SER A 147 9.74 30.07 5.54
N ALA A 148 8.70 30.87 5.31
CA ALA A 148 7.53 30.88 6.17
C ALA A 148 6.79 29.55 6.09
N VAL A 149 6.26 29.06 7.20
CA VAL A 149 5.49 27.79 7.22
C VAL A 149 4.27 27.84 6.28
N THR A 150 3.70 29.03 6.08
CA THR A 150 2.59 29.25 5.13
C THR A 150 3.04 29.38 3.67
N HIS A 151 4.33 29.61 3.43
CA HIS A 151 4.92 29.78 2.10
C HIS A 151 6.29 29.07 2.05
N PRO A 152 6.31 27.73 2.19
CA PRO A 152 7.56 27.00 2.25
C PRO A 152 8.25 27.03 0.88
N GLU A 153 9.55 27.32 0.87
CA GLU A 153 10.34 27.30 -0.35
C GLU A 153 10.99 25.92 -0.52
N TRP A 154 10.43 25.14 -1.44
CA TRP A 154 10.91 23.80 -1.78
C TRP A 154 11.80 23.82 -3.01
N LEU A 155 12.88 23.05 -2.96
CA LEU A 155 13.84 22.87 -4.06
C LEU A 155 14.36 24.22 -4.62
N PRO A 156 14.79 25.19 -3.78
CA PRO A 156 15.20 26.51 -4.24
C PRO A 156 16.30 26.46 -5.30
N GLY A 157 16.06 27.20 -6.38
CA GLY A 157 16.96 27.29 -7.53
C GLY A 157 16.95 26.08 -8.47
N ALA A 158 16.10 25.07 -8.24
CA ALA A 158 15.93 23.98 -9.17
C ALA A 158 15.27 24.44 -10.48
N GLU A 159 15.70 23.84 -11.59
CA GLU A 159 15.01 23.91 -12.87
C GLU A 159 14.70 22.49 -13.32
N MET A 160 13.45 22.24 -13.68
CA MET A 160 12.98 20.93 -14.13
C MET A 160 11.81 21.06 -15.10
N ASN A 161 11.58 19.99 -15.87
CA ASN A 161 10.31 19.74 -16.54
C ASN A 161 9.77 18.41 -16.02
N ILE A 162 8.59 18.42 -15.40
CA ILE A 162 8.00 17.22 -14.81
C ILE A 162 7.79 16.10 -15.83
N ALA A 163 7.51 16.43 -17.10
CA ALA A 163 7.35 15.45 -18.16
C ALA A 163 8.62 14.59 -18.35
N GLU A 164 9.83 15.17 -18.20
CA GLU A 164 11.08 14.41 -18.29
C GLU A 164 11.20 13.35 -17.19
N SER A 165 10.59 13.58 -16.02
CA SER A 165 10.53 12.60 -14.93
C SER A 165 9.47 11.51 -15.19
N CYS A 166 8.53 11.73 -16.11
CA CYS A 166 7.48 10.78 -16.45
C CYS A 166 7.88 9.78 -17.54
N PHE A 167 8.93 10.06 -18.35
CA PHE A 167 9.36 9.18 -19.44
C PHE A 167 10.71 8.43 -19.26
N PRO A 168 11.17 8.06 -18.03
CA PRO A 168 12.47 7.38 -17.87
C PRO A 168 12.42 5.87 -18.18
N ALA A 169 11.24 5.30 -18.41
CA ALA A 169 11.06 3.87 -18.66
C ALA A 169 11.40 3.48 -20.11
N ASP A 170 11.62 2.18 -20.33
CA ASP A 170 11.78 1.61 -21.68
C ASP A 170 10.61 2.03 -22.59
N PRO A 171 10.87 2.63 -23.79
CA PRO A 171 9.85 3.04 -24.73
C PRO A 171 8.87 1.93 -25.15
N ALA A 172 9.27 0.66 -25.12
CA ALA A 172 8.43 -0.48 -25.45
C ALA A 172 7.49 -0.92 -24.31
N LYS A 173 7.74 -0.45 -23.08
CA LYS A 173 6.90 -0.78 -21.92
C LYS A 173 5.53 -0.09 -22.04
N VAL A 174 4.47 -0.77 -21.58
CA VAL A 174 3.13 -0.18 -21.51
C VAL A 174 3.10 0.94 -20.46
N ALA A 175 2.64 2.12 -20.85
CA ALA A 175 2.46 3.30 -20.00
C ALA A 175 0.99 3.48 -19.59
N ILE A 176 0.07 3.34 -20.55
CA ILE A 176 -1.37 3.50 -20.35
C ILE A 176 -2.08 2.24 -20.82
N VAL A 177 -3.01 1.76 -19.99
CA VAL A 177 -3.99 0.75 -20.36
C VAL A 177 -5.35 1.44 -20.32
N SER A 178 -6.03 1.51 -21.46
CA SER A 178 -7.35 2.14 -21.57
C SER A 178 -8.35 1.17 -22.17
N ALA A 179 -9.61 1.33 -21.77
CA ALA A 179 -10.75 0.61 -22.30
C ALA A 179 -11.86 1.62 -22.63
N SER A 180 -12.77 1.22 -23.52
CA SER A 180 -13.94 2.00 -23.90
C SER A 180 -15.20 1.22 -23.54
N GLU A 181 -16.32 1.91 -23.32
CA GLU A 181 -17.62 1.25 -23.17
C GLU A 181 -18.16 0.72 -24.50
N VAL A 182 -17.66 1.27 -25.62
CA VAL A 182 -18.09 0.91 -26.98
C VAL A 182 -17.22 -0.20 -27.58
N ASP A 183 -15.98 -0.32 -27.12
CA ASP A 183 -15.01 -1.30 -27.62
C ASP A 183 -14.53 -2.18 -26.46
N GLU A 184 -14.82 -3.48 -26.56
CA GLU A 184 -14.39 -4.49 -25.59
C GLU A 184 -12.85 -4.67 -25.56
N ALA A 185 -12.15 -4.24 -26.62
CA ALA A 185 -10.72 -4.38 -26.71
C ALA A 185 -9.99 -3.37 -25.80
N VAL A 186 -9.19 -3.91 -24.87
CA VAL A 186 -8.28 -3.10 -24.05
C VAL A 186 -7.11 -2.60 -24.88
N ARG A 187 -7.02 -1.27 -25.05
CA ARG A 187 -5.91 -0.61 -25.70
C ARG A 187 -4.73 -0.45 -24.74
N ARG A 188 -3.53 -0.73 -25.25
CA ARG A 188 -2.27 -0.52 -24.54
C ARG A 188 -1.45 0.49 -25.32
N THR A 189 -1.03 1.55 -24.65
CA THR A 189 -0.15 2.58 -25.22
C THR A 189 1.19 2.51 -24.52
N THR A 190 2.26 2.35 -25.29
CA THR A 190 3.62 2.26 -24.76
C THR A 190 4.16 3.64 -24.36
N TYR A 191 5.24 3.68 -23.59
CA TYR A 191 5.92 4.93 -23.22
C TYR A 191 6.36 5.72 -24.47
N GLY A 192 6.89 5.06 -25.50
CA GLY A 192 7.31 5.71 -26.73
C GLY A 192 6.14 6.26 -27.56
N GLU A 193 5.01 5.54 -27.59
CA GLU A 193 3.78 6.04 -28.22
C GLU A 193 3.21 7.24 -27.46
N LEU A 194 3.12 7.14 -26.14
CA LEU A 194 2.63 8.22 -25.28
C LEU A 194 3.50 9.47 -25.43
N GLN A 195 4.82 9.31 -25.46
CA GLN A 195 5.74 10.42 -25.66
C GLN A 195 5.52 11.10 -27.01
N ARG A 196 5.36 10.34 -28.10
CA ARG A 196 5.04 10.91 -29.43
C ARG A 196 3.71 11.66 -29.42
N LEU A 197 2.68 11.10 -28.78
CA LEU A 197 1.36 11.75 -28.68
C LEU A 197 1.44 13.04 -27.86
N ALA A 198 2.11 13.02 -26.71
CA ALA A 198 2.33 14.19 -25.87
C ALA A 198 3.12 15.28 -26.62
N SER A 199 4.18 14.91 -27.32
CA SER A 199 4.97 15.84 -28.14
C SER A 199 4.15 16.48 -29.26
N ARG A 200 3.23 15.75 -29.89
CA ARG A 200 2.32 16.32 -30.90
C ARG A 200 1.42 17.41 -30.32
N VAL A 201 0.86 17.16 -29.13
CA VAL A 201 0.03 18.16 -28.43
C VAL A 201 0.88 19.36 -28.02
N ALA A 202 2.06 19.13 -27.45
CA ALA A 202 2.99 20.19 -27.04
C ALA A 202 3.39 21.08 -28.23
N ASN A 203 3.74 20.49 -29.37
CA ASN A 203 4.08 21.25 -30.58
C ASN A 203 2.88 22.03 -31.13
N GLY A 204 1.66 21.48 -31.02
CA GLY A 204 0.44 22.20 -31.40
C GLY A 204 0.20 23.43 -30.52
N ILE A 205 0.39 23.31 -29.20
CA ILE A 205 0.27 24.41 -28.25
C ILE A 205 1.37 25.46 -28.48
N ASP A 206 2.61 25.02 -28.74
CA ASP A 206 3.72 25.92 -29.04
C ASP A 206 3.44 26.77 -30.29
N GLY A 207 2.86 26.16 -31.33
CA GLY A 207 2.41 26.85 -32.53
C GLY A 207 1.29 27.89 -32.31
N MET A 208 0.58 27.85 -31.18
CA MET A 208 -0.40 28.88 -30.82
C MET A 208 0.25 30.13 -30.21
N ALA A 209 1.56 30.11 -29.96
CA ALA A 209 2.33 31.23 -29.40
C ALA A 209 1.73 31.82 -28.12
N LEU A 210 1.23 30.94 -27.23
CA LEU A 210 0.67 31.37 -25.94
C LEU A 210 1.76 32.02 -25.06
N PRO A 211 1.41 33.03 -24.25
CA PRO A 211 2.37 33.65 -23.35
C PRO A 211 2.87 32.64 -22.29
N PRO A 212 4.10 32.79 -21.77
CA PRO A 212 4.59 31.98 -20.66
C PRO A 212 3.59 31.96 -19.50
N ARG A 213 3.37 30.77 -18.92
CA ARG A 213 2.42 30.53 -17.82
C ARG A 213 0.94 30.67 -18.21
N ALA A 214 0.62 30.68 -19.50
CA ALA A 214 -0.75 30.52 -19.97
C ALA A 214 -1.38 29.25 -19.36
N ARG A 215 -2.65 29.37 -18.99
CA ARG A 215 -3.44 28.26 -18.44
C ARG A 215 -4.23 27.63 -19.57
N ILE A 216 -4.26 26.30 -19.61
CA ILE A 216 -4.98 25.51 -20.59
C ILE A 216 -5.99 24.67 -19.81
N ALA A 217 -7.27 24.78 -20.19
CA ALA A 217 -8.38 24.04 -19.58
C ALA A 217 -8.67 22.76 -20.38
#